data_AF-A0A7C5PB95-F1
#
_entry.id   AF-A0A7C5PB95-F1
#
_cell.length_a   1.000
_cell.length_b   1.000
_cell.length_c   1.000
_cell.angle_alpha   90.00
_cell.angle_beta   90.00
_cell.angle_gamma   90.00
#
_symmetry.space_group_name_H-M   'P 1'
#
loop_
_entity.id
_entity.type
_entity.pdbx_description
1 polymer ?
#
loop_
_entity_poly.entity_id
_entity_poly.type
_entity_poly.pdbx_seq_one_letter_code
_entity_poly.pdbx_strand_id
1 'polypeptide(L)'
;FNEQSKIGMIFYPAIQAAPTFFEKKRSLIPAAIDQDPYWRIQRDFAESLGYYKAAALHSKFVPGLMGLGGKMSASKPETAIYLTDDPEEAGKKVWKYALTGGRATAKEQRELGGEPDKCVVFKWLEIFFEEDDKALLERYHACRSGELLCGECKRYLIGKVQNFLKEHQKRREEAKKLVEKFKYTGELAREQWDKAIPEPLKR
;
A
#
# COMPACT_ATOMS: atom_id res chain seq x y z
N PHE A 1 21.58 13.29 -1.47
CA PHE A 1 22.88 12.65 -1.16
C PHE A 1 23.82 13.71 -0.63
N ASN A 2 24.80 13.32 0.17
CA ASN A 2 25.87 14.18 0.68
C ASN A 2 27.23 13.53 0.37
N GLU A 3 28.33 14.23 0.67
CA GLU A 3 29.69 13.76 0.39
C GLU A 3 30.08 12.46 1.11
N GLN A 4 29.33 12.08 2.17
CA GLN A 4 29.54 10.83 2.90
C GLN A 4 28.73 9.66 2.32
N SER A 5 27.84 9.92 1.36
CA SER A 5 27.00 8.90 0.73
C SER A 5 27.86 7.93 -0.07
N LYS A 6 27.62 6.62 0.10
CA LYS A 6 28.38 5.59 -0.62
C LYS A 6 28.06 5.65 -2.12
N ILE A 7 29.06 5.40 -2.97
CA ILE A 7 28.92 5.44 -4.44
C ILE A 7 27.76 4.59 -4.96
N GLY A 8 27.49 3.43 -4.33
CA GLY A 8 26.35 2.59 -4.69
C GLY A 8 24.99 3.26 -4.45
N MET A 9 24.86 4.09 -3.42
CA MET A 9 23.62 4.84 -3.15
C MET A 9 23.39 5.93 -4.21
N ILE A 10 24.46 6.55 -4.70
CA ILE A 10 24.41 7.57 -5.75
C ILE A 10 23.98 6.93 -7.08
N PHE A 11 24.43 5.70 -7.35
CA PHE A 11 24.08 4.97 -8.57
C PHE A 11 22.69 4.33 -8.53
N TYR A 12 22.14 4.06 -7.34
CA TYR A 12 20.87 3.36 -7.15
C TYR A 12 19.67 3.93 -7.94
N PRO A 13 19.48 5.26 -8.08
CA PRO A 13 18.41 5.81 -8.91
C PRO A 13 18.44 5.33 -10.37
N ALA A 14 19.63 5.08 -10.94
CA ALA A 14 19.75 4.53 -12.29
C ALA A 14 19.21 3.09 -12.37
N ILE A 15 19.49 2.27 -11.36
CA ILE A 15 18.95 0.90 -11.26
C ILE A 15 17.43 0.92 -11.12
N GLN A 16 16.89 1.87 -10.34
CA GLN A 16 15.45 1.99 -10.16
C GLN A 16 14.72 2.48 -11.44
N ALA A 17 15.38 3.27 -12.28
CA ALA A 17 14.85 3.72 -13.56
C ALA A 17 15.00 2.67 -14.69
N ALA A 18 16.00 1.79 -14.62
CA ALA A 18 16.32 0.82 -15.66
C ALA A 18 15.13 -0.02 -16.19
N PRO A 19 14.21 -0.53 -15.35
CA PRO A 19 13.08 -1.32 -15.82
C PRO A 19 12.16 -0.58 -16.79
N THR A 20 12.12 0.75 -16.73
CA THR A 20 11.30 1.57 -17.63
C THR A 20 11.84 1.62 -19.07
N PHE A 21 13.07 1.16 -19.27
CA PHE A 21 13.76 1.16 -20.56
C PHE A 21 13.87 -0.23 -21.19
N PHE A 22 13.33 -1.28 -20.56
CA PHE A 22 13.40 -2.64 -21.12
C PHE A 22 12.55 -2.81 -22.38
N GLU A 23 11.51 -2.01 -22.54
CA GLU A 23 10.65 -2.02 -23.71
C GLU A 23 10.63 -0.65 -24.39
N LYS A 24 10.51 -0.63 -25.73
CA LYS A 24 10.21 0.58 -26.50
C LYS A 24 8.73 0.92 -26.43
N LYS A 25 8.18 0.95 -25.22
CA LYS A 25 6.79 1.30 -24.92
C LYS A 25 6.73 2.21 -23.70
N ARG A 26 5.62 2.91 -23.53
CA ARG A 26 5.40 3.77 -22.37
C ARG A 26 5.10 2.90 -21.14
N SER A 27 5.98 2.93 -20.14
CA SER A 27 5.74 2.31 -18.84
C SER A 27 4.70 3.09 -18.02
N LEU A 28 3.84 2.37 -17.31
CA LEU A 28 2.93 2.92 -16.31
C LEU A 28 3.41 2.49 -14.91
N ILE A 29 3.65 3.44 -14.02
CA ILE A 29 4.19 3.21 -12.68
C ILE A 29 3.13 3.58 -11.62
N PRO A 30 2.41 2.60 -11.06
CA PRO A 30 1.60 2.81 -9.86
C PRO A 30 2.49 2.77 -8.61
N ALA A 31 2.64 3.90 -7.91
CA ALA A 31 3.48 3.99 -6.71
C ALA A 31 2.99 5.08 -5.75
N ALA A 32 3.42 5.02 -4.50
CA ALA A 32 3.22 6.14 -3.59
C ALA A 32 4.09 7.34 -4.00
N ILE A 33 3.66 8.55 -3.62
CA ILE A 33 4.26 9.83 -4.05
C ILE A 33 5.73 9.98 -3.65
N ASP A 34 6.21 9.27 -2.63
CA ASP A 34 7.61 9.31 -2.19
C ASP A 34 8.59 8.73 -3.21
N GLN A 35 8.11 7.93 -4.15
CA GLN A 35 8.96 7.38 -5.19
C GLN A 35 9.08 8.27 -6.43
N ASP A 36 8.24 9.30 -6.57
CA ASP A 36 8.21 10.23 -7.70
C ASP A 36 9.60 10.80 -8.09
N PRO A 37 10.49 11.18 -7.14
CA PRO A 37 11.82 11.67 -7.48
C PRO A 37 12.65 10.72 -8.35
N TYR A 38 12.47 9.40 -8.24
CA TYR A 38 13.21 8.42 -9.04
C TYR A 38 12.75 8.40 -10.50
N TRP A 39 11.45 8.50 -10.74
CA TRP A 39 10.87 8.47 -12.09
C TRP A 39 10.94 9.82 -12.78
N ARG A 40 11.04 10.92 -12.03
CA ARG A 40 11.31 12.24 -12.62
C ARG A 40 12.63 12.24 -13.40
N ILE A 41 13.68 11.64 -12.82
CA ILE A 41 14.97 11.46 -13.50
C ILE A 41 14.79 10.65 -14.79
N GLN A 42 14.01 9.57 -14.74
CA GLN A 42 13.68 8.78 -15.94
C GLN A 42 13.09 9.65 -17.05
N ARG A 43 12.13 10.51 -16.71
CA ARG A 43 11.42 11.36 -17.68
C ARG A 43 12.31 12.46 -18.28
N ASP A 44 13.33 12.91 -17.56
CA ASP A 44 14.29 13.90 -18.04
C ASP A 44 15.22 13.31 -19.13
N PHE A 45 15.59 12.03 -19.00
CA PHE A 45 16.54 11.37 -19.94
C PHE A 45 15.88 10.45 -20.97
N ALA A 46 14.61 10.08 -20.81
CA ALA A 46 14.00 9.05 -21.65
C ALA A 46 14.06 9.36 -23.16
N GLU A 47 13.71 10.59 -23.55
CA GLU A 47 13.63 10.97 -24.95
C GLU A 47 15.02 11.07 -25.61
N SER A 48 16.04 11.52 -24.88
CA SER A 48 17.41 11.58 -25.42
C SER A 48 18.01 10.18 -25.66
N LEU A 49 17.51 9.17 -24.94
CA LEU A 49 17.85 7.76 -25.14
C LEU A 49 16.93 7.06 -26.16
N GLY A 50 16.00 7.80 -26.79
CA GLY A 50 15.03 7.26 -27.75
C GLY A 50 13.96 6.38 -27.12
N TYR A 51 13.60 6.63 -25.86
CA TYR A 51 12.53 5.94 -25.12
C TYR A 51 11.39 6.91 -24.78
N TYR A 52 10.28 6.34 -24.30
CA TYR A 52 9.13 7.13 -23.86
C TYR A 52 9.26 7.51 -22.38
N LYS A 53 8.85 8.74 -22.06
CA LYS A 53 8.65 9.19 -20.68
C LYS A 53 7.63 8.29 -19.98
N ALA A 54 7.96 7.79 -18.79
CA ALA A 54 7.05 6.99 -17.99
C ALA A 54 5.79 7.79 -17.58
N ALA A 55 4.65 7.11 -17.59
CA ALA A 55 3.43 7.58 -16.94
C ALA A 55 3.43 7.12 -15.47
N ALA A 56 2.88 7.93 -14.58
CA ALA A 56 2.83 7.65 -13.16
C ALA A 56 1.41 7.81 -12.61
N LEU A 57 1.03 6.92 -11.69
CA LEU A 57 -0.20 7.01 -10.90
C LEU A 57 0.20 7.02 -9.43
N HIS A 58 -0.08 8.13 -8.76
CA HIS A 58 0.36 8.36 -7.38
C HIS A 58 -0.73 8.00 -6.37
N SER A 59 -0.41 7.07 -5.47
CA SER A 59 -1.28 6.77 -4.32
C SER A 59 -1.00 7.72 -3.16
N LYS A 60 -2.04 8.05 -2.40
CA LYS A 60 -1.90 8.68 -1.08
C LYS A 60 -1.25 7.69 -0.10
N PHE A 61 -0.64 8.19 0.97
CA PHE A 61 -0.15 7.31 2.04
C PHE A 61 -1.30 6.69 2.80
N VAL A 62 -1.12 5.42 3.13
CA VAL A 62 -2.02 4.69 4.01
C VAL A 62 -1.64 5.04 5.46
N PRO A 63 -2.58 5.56 6.25
CA PRO A 63 -2.29 5.94 7.62
C PRO A 63 -2.06 4.71 8.49
N GLY A 64 -1.17 4.84 9.48
CA GLY A 64 -1.03 3.84 10.54
C GLY A 64 -2.19 3.88 11.54
N LEU A 65 -2.22 2.92 12.47
CA LEU A 65 -3.34 2.81 13.41
C LEU A 65 -3.48 4.05 14.29
N MET A 66 -2.38 4.67 14.72
CA MET A 66 -2.41 5.76 15.68
C MET A 66 -2.80 7.13 15.12
N GLY A 67 -2.87 7.30 13.79
CA GLY A 67 -3.20 8.61 13.23
C GLY A 67 -3.15 8.69 11.71
N LEU A 68 -3.81 9.73 11.19
CA LEU A 68 -3.91 10.01 9.75
C LEU A 68 -2.64 10.66 9.16
N GLY A 69 -1.82 11.27 10.01
CA GLY A 69 -0.57 11.90 9.61
C GLY A 69 0.59 10.92 9.69
N GLY A 70 1.04 10.41 8.55
CA GLY A 70 2.30 9.68 8.43
C GLY A 70 2.18 8.31 7.76
N LYS A 71 3.35 7.73 7.45
CA LYS A 71 3.46 6.34 6.96
C LYS A 71 3.38 5.38 8.15
N MET A 72 2.83 4.19 7.93
CA MET A 72 3.00 3.08 8.87
C MET A 72 4.49 2.88 9.15
N SER A 73 4.88 3.01 10.42
CA SER A 73 6.27 2.83 10.83
C SER A 73 6.49 1.41 11.33
N ALA A 74 7.48 0.73 10.75
CA ALA A 74 7.93 -0.57 11.24
C ALA A 74 8.64 -0.47 12.62
N SER A 75 8.95 0.73 13.11
CA SER A 75 9.61 0.93 14.41
C SER A 75 8.72 0.67 15.62
N LYS A 76 7.39 0.61 15.44
CA LYS A 76 6.42 0.28 16.48
C LYS A 76 5.45 -0.79 15.97
N PRO A 77 5.80 -2.09 16.10
CA PRO A 77 5.04 -3.19 15.50
C PRO A 77 3.57 -3.28 15.94
N GLU A 78 3.24 -2.72 17.10
CA GLU A 78 1.88 -2.63 17.63
C GLU A 78 0.99 -1.61 16.89
N THR A 79 1.61 -0.68 16.17
CA THR A 79 0.93 0.44 15.46
C THR A 79 0.67 0.16 13.99
N ALA A 80 1.07 -1.02 13.51
CA ALA A 80 0.89 -1.51 12.16
C ALA A 80 0.26 -2.90 12.17
N ILE A 81 -0.48 -3.19 11.10
CA ILE A 81 -0.97 -4.54 10.81
C ILE A 81 -0.06 -5.14 9.75
N TYR A 82 0.66 -6.21 10.11
CA TYR A 82 1.50 -6.94 9.17
C TYR A 82 0.68 -8.00 8.45
N LEU A 83 1.03 -8.29 7.21
CA LEU A 83 0.38 -9.35 6.41
C LEU A 83 0.55 -10.76 7.00
N THR A 84 1.52 -10.91 7.90
CA THR A 84 1.82 -12.15 8.63
C THR A 84 1.26 -12.16 10.05
N ASP A 85 0.58 -11.11 10.50
CA ASP A 85 -0.06 -11.12 11.81
C ASP A 85 -1.15 -12.20 11.84
N ASP A 86 -1.30 -12.86 12.99
CA ASP A 86 -2.49 -13.68 13.24
C ASP A 86 -3.76 -12.81 13.14
N PRO A 87 -4.83 -13.26 12.46
CA PRO A 87 -6.04 -12.47 12.30
C PRO A 87 -6.65 -11.97 13.62
N GLU A 88 -6.63 -12.76 14.70
CA GLU A 88 -7.16 -12.34 16.00
C GLU A 88 -6.26 -11.28 16.64
N GLU A 89 -4.95 -11.45 16.57
CA GLU A 89 -4.00 -10.43 17.05
C GLU A 89 -4.10 -9.12 16.25
N ALA A 90 -4.27 -9.18 14.93
CA ALA A 90 -4.53 -8.00 14.10
C ALA A 90 -5.81 -7.28 14.53
N GLY A 91 -6.88 -8.04 14.82
CA GLY A 91 -8.13 -7.50 15.36
C GLY A 91 -7.92 -6.77 16.70
N LYS A 92 -7.15 -7.36 17.62
CA LYS A 92 -6.79 -6.73 18.91
C LYS A 92 -5.99 -5.45 18.72
N LYS A 93 -5.04 -5.43 17.78
CA LYS A 93 -4.27 -4.21 17.44
C LYS A 93 -5.18 -3.10 16.93
N VAL A 94 -6.08 -3.39 15.99
CA VAL A 94 -7.08 -2.42 15.50
C VAL A 94 -7.95 -1.91 16.65
N TRP A 95 -8.45 -2.81 17.51
CA TRP A 95 -9.28 -2.42 18.64
C TRP A 95 -8.57 -1.43 19.57
N LYS A 96 -7.33 -1.75 19.96
CA LYS A 96 -6.55 -1.03 20.97
C LYS A 96 -5.92 0.26 20.44
N TYR A 97 -5.38 0.26 19.22
CA TYR A 97 -4.52 1.34 18.73
C TYR A 97 -5.14 2.19 17.62
N ALA A 98 -6.20 1.73 16.95
CA ALA A 98 -6.81 2.52 15.87
C ALA A 98 -7.46 3.79 16.42
N LEU A 99 -6.95 4.95 15.98
CA LEU A 99 -7.48 6.25 16.29
C LEU A 99 -8.89 6.40 15.69
N THR A 100 -9.83 6.80 16.53
CA THR A 100 -11.21 7.08 16.13
C THR A 100 -11.50 8.56 16.22
N GLY A 101 -12.31 9.08 15.29
CA GLY A 101 -12.85 10.44 15.37
C GLY A 101 -14.13 10.56 16.21
N GLY A 102 -14.49 9.58 17.02
CA GLY A 102 -15.67 9.65 17.90
C GLY A 102 -15.44 10.46 19.17
N ARG A 103 -16.43 10.42 20.06
CA ARG A 103 -16.40 11.11 21.36
C ARG A 103 -15.90 10.19 22.48
N ALA A 104 -15.68 10.75 23.66
CA ALA A 104 -15.20 10.00 24.82
C ALA A 104 -16.23 8.98 25.32
N THR A 105 -17.52 9.33 25.23
CA THR A 105 -18.62 8.45 25.63
C THR A 105 -19.60 8.16 24.51
N ALA A 106 -20.28 7.02 24.58
CA ALA A 106 -21.34 6.66 23.63
C ALA A 106 -22.52 7.65 23.67
N LYS A 107 -22.80 8.23 24.83
CA LYS A 107 -23.85 9.25 24.98
C LYS A 107 -23.49 10.52 24.21
N GLU A 108 -22.30 11.07 24.43
CA GLU A 108 -21.82 12.23 23.68
C GLU A 108 -21.74 11.96 22.18
N GLN A 109 -21.32 10.76 21.78
CA GLN A 109 -21.28 10.41 20.36
C GLN A 109 -22.67 10.36 19.73
N ARG A 110 -23.70 9.90 20.45
CA ARG A 110 -25.09 9.94 19.97
C ARG A 110 -25.64 11.36 19.87
N GLU A 111 -25.24 12.25 20.77
CA GLU A 111 -25.72 13.63 20.80
C GLU A 111 -25.00 14.53 19.79
N LEU A 112 -23.69 14.37 19.63
CA LEU A 112 -22.82 15.27 18.87
C LEU A 112 -22.24 14.66 17.59
N GLY A 113 -22.46 13.37 17.35
CA GLY A 113 -21.85 12.63 16.25
C GLY A 113 -20.35 12.41 16.40
N GLY A 114 -19.80 11.63 15.47
CA GLY A 114 -18.37 11.47 15.26
C GLY A 114 -17.83 12.31 14.10
N GLU A 115 -16.50 12.32 13.97
CA GLU A 115 -15.75 13.01 12.92
C GLU A 115 -15.01 11.97 12.04
N PRO A 116 -15.66 11.36 11.03
CA PRO A 116 -15.06 10.31 10.21
C PRO A 116 -13.78 10.75 9.50
N ASP A 117 -13.69 12.03 9.14
CA ASP A 117 -12.53 12.64 8.48
C ASP A 117 -11.26 12.62 9.34
N LYS A 118 -11.40 12.42 10.66
CA LYS A 118 -10.30 12.28 11.63
C LYS A 118 -10.12 10.83 12.11
N CYS A 119 -10.82 9.87 11.50
CA CYS A 119 -10.92 8.48 11.96
C CYS A 119 -10.11 7.54 11.07
N VAL A 120 -9.11 6.85 11.64
CA VAL A 120 -8.31 5.85 10.91
C VAL A 120 -9.18 4.66 10.51
N VAL A 121 -10.13 4.26 11.36
CA VAL A 121 -11.06 3.15 11.09
C VAL A 121 -11.85 3.41 9.82
N PHE A 122 -12.45 4.61 9.70
CA PHE A 122 -13.18 4.99 8.50
C PHE A 122 -12.26 5.07 7.29
N LYS A 123 -11.06 5.65 7.45
CA LYS A 123 -10.09 5.77 6.36
C LYS A 123 -9.63 4.42 5.80
N TRP A 124 -9.49 3.40 6.65
CA TRP A 124 -9.14 2.05 6.22
C TRP A 124 -10.29 1.38 5.45
N LEU A 125 -11.54 1.62 5.87
CA LEU A 125 -12.71 1.18 5.12
C LEU A 125 -12.72 1.82 3.72
N GLU A 126 -12.56 3.14 3.64
CA GLU A 126 -12.51 3.91 2.38
C GLU A 126 -11.40 3.44 1.44
N ILE A 127 -10.20 3.11 1.94
CA ILE A 127 -9.07 2.77 1.09
C ILE A 127 -9.09 1.29 0.65
N PHE A 128 -9.57 0.37 1.49
CA PHE A 128 -9.34 -1.08 1.27
C PHE A 128 -10.54 -1.99 1.42
N PHE A 129 -11.48 -1.70 2.33
CA PHE A 129 -12.36 -2.75 2.87
C PHE A 129 -13.85 -2.52 2.58
N GLU A 130 -14.21 -1.33 2.10
CA GLU A 130 -15.53 -1.02 1.57
C GLU A 130 -15.43 -0.74 0.08
N GLU A 131 -16.00 -1.64 -0.72
CA GLU A 131 -15.98 -1.54 -2.19
C GLU A 131 -17.23 -0.82 -2.73
N ASP A 132 -18.30 -0.74 -1.93
CA ASP A 132 -19.51 -0.01 -2.28
C ASP A 132 -19.48 1.41 -1.73
N ASP A 133 -19.31 2.38 -2.62
CA ASP A 133 -19.31 3.82 -2.30
C ASP A 133 -20.59 4.25 -1.56
N LYS A 134 -21.74 3.63 -1.85
CA LYS A 134 -23.00 3.94 -1.15
C LYS A 134 -22.95 3.47 0.29
N ALA A 135 -22.54 2.22 0.53
CA ALA A 135 -22.40 1.68 1.88
C ALA A 135 -21.38 2.48 2.71
N LEU A 136 -20.30 2.94 2.08
CA LEU A 136 -19.31 3.81 2.71
C LEU A 136 -19.91 5.17 3.08
N LEU A 137 -20.69 5.77 2.19
CA LEU A 137 -21.35 7.06 2.41
C LEU A 137 -22.43 6.98 3.50
N GLU A 138 -23.25 5.92 3.51
CA GLU A 138 -24.23 5.65 4.56
C GLU A 138 -23.53 5.54 5.93
N ARG A 139 -22.41 4.81 5.98
CA ARG A 139 -21.58 4.71 7.19
C ARG A 139 -21.00 6.06 7.63
N TYR A 140 -20.58 6.90 6.68
CA TYR A 140 -20.10 8.26 6.96
C TYR A 140 -21.20 9.08 7.63
N HIS A 141 -22.41 9.08 7.07
CA HIS A 141 -23.55 9.81 7.60
C HIS A 141 -24.02 9.27 8.96
N ALA A 142 -24.12 7.95 9.12
CA ALA A 142 -24.49 7.31 10.38
C ALA A 142 -23.47 7.62 11.50
N CYS A 143 -22.17 7.73 11.17
CA CYS A 143 -21.16 8.14 12.13
C CYS A 143 -21.33 9.62 12.52
N ARG A 144 -21.59 10.51 11.54
CA ARG A 144 -21.80 11.95 11.79
C ARG A 144 -23.09 12.26 12.53
N SER A 145 -24.14 11.45 12.37
CA SER A 145 -25.40 11.60 13.10
C SER A 145 -25.33 11.03 14.52
N GLY A 146 -24.32 10.22 14.81
CA GLY A 146 -24.20 9.52 16.10
C GLY A 146 -24.95 8.20 16.18
N GLU A 147 -25.63 7.80 15.10
CA GLU A 147 -26.33 6.52 14.98
C GLU A 147 -25.35 5.34 15.05
N LEU A 148 -24.21 5.45 14.36
CA LEU A 148 -23.15 4.45 14.37
C LEU A 148 -22.07 4.80 15.40
N LEU A 149 -21.87 3.91 16.36
CA LEU A 149 -20.84 4.07 17.38
C LEU A 149 -19.46 3.60 16.90
N CYS A 150 -18.40 4.17 17.48
CA CYS A 150 -17.01 3.81 17.15
C CYS A 150 -16.72 2.32 17.35
N GLY A 151 -17.25 1.71 18.41
CA GLY A 151 -17.03 0.29 18.69
C GLY A 151 -17.66 -0.64 17.64
N GLU A 152 -18.82 -0.26 17.10
CA GLU A 152 -19.51 -1.00 16.03
C GLU A 152 -18.75 -0.89 14.72
N CYS A 153 -18.32 0.33 14.36
CA CYS A 153 -17.50 0.57 13.18
C CYS A 153 -16.15 -0.16 13.26
N LYS A 154 -15.51 -0.20 14.44
CA LYS A 154 -14.29 -0.98 14.68
C LYS A 154 -14.52 -2.48 14.47
N ARG A 155 -15.59 -3.05 15.03
CA ARG A 155 -15.91 -4.48 14.85
C ARG A 155 -16.10 -4.83 13.38
N TYR A 156 -16.78 -3.98 12.63
CA TYR A 156 -16.95 -4.15 11.19
C TYR A 156 -15.60 -4.19 10.46
N LEU A 157 -14.72 -3.19 10.71
CA LEU A 157 -13.38 -3.17 10.12
C LEU A 157 -12.55 -4.41 10.53
N ILE A 158 -12.59 -4.82 11.79
CA ILE A 158 -11.85 -5.99 12.29
C ILE A 158 -12.24 -7.24 11.50
N GLY A 159 -13.54 -7.48 11.28
CA GLY A 159 -13.99 -8.62 10.47
C GLY A 159 -13.42 -8.60 9.05
N LYS A 160 -13.40 -7.44 8.40
CA LYS A 160 -12.83 -7.25 7.06
C LYS A 160 -11.32 -7.49 7.04
N VAL A 161 -10.58 -6.93 7.99
CA VAL A 161 -9.13 -7.13 8.15
C VAL A 161 -8.81 -8.61 8.37
N GLN A 162 -9.55 -9.27 9.25
CA GLN A 162 -9.37 -10.69 9.55
C GLN A 162 -9.61 -11.57 8.33
N ASN A 163 -10.68 -11.32 7.57
CA ASN A 163 -10.95 -12.07 6.35
C ASN A 163 -9.85 -11.86 5.31
N PHE A 164 -9.46 -10.60 5.10
CA PHE A 164 -8.37 -10.26 4.18
C PHE A 164 -7.06 -10.98 4.53
N LEU A 165 -6.67 -10.99 5.80
CA LEU A 165 -5.45 -11.66 6.24
C LEU A 165 -5.52 -13.18 6.02
N LYS A 166 -6.63 -13.82 6.37
CA LYS A 166 -6.84 -15.26 6.16
C LYS A 166 -6.69 -15.62 4.68
N GLU A 167 -7.36 -14.88 3.80
CA GLU A 167 -7.28 -15.10 2.36
C GLU A 167 -5.89 -14.80 1.80
N HIS A 168 -5.28 -13.69 2.21
CA HIS A 168 -3.94 -13.32 1.78
C HIS A 168 -2.92 -14.39 2.16
N GLN A 169 -2.95 -14.87 3.41
CA GLN A 169 -2.03 -15.88 3.92
C GLN A 169 -2.22 -17.22 3.18
N LYS A 170 -3.46 -17.62 2.89
CA LYS A 170 -3.74 -18.78 2.04
C LYS A 170 -3.11 -18.62 0.65
N ARG A 171 -3.39 -17.51 -0.04
CA ARG A 171 -2.83 -17.22 -1.38
C ARG A 171 -1.30 -17.16 -1.36
N ARG A 172 -0.70 -16.64 -0.27
CA ARG A 172 0.75 -16.58 -0.09
C ARG A 172 1.37 -17.98 -0.03
N GLU A 173 0.75 -18.92 0.67
CA GLU A 173 1.24 -20.30 0.74
C GLU A 173 1.15 -21.01 -0.62
N GLU A 174 0.06 -20.79 -1.37
CA GLU A 174 -0.09 -21.28 -2.74
C GLU A 174 0.96 -20.67 -3.68
N ALA A 175 1.25 -19.38 -3.53
CA ALA A 175 2.20 -18.64 -4.35
C ALA A 175 3.65 -19.14 -4.22
N LYS A 176 4.03 -19.85 -3.13
CA LYS A 176 5.38 -20.41 -2.98
C LYS A 176 5.78 -21.29 -4.16
N LYS A 177 4.85 -22.07 -4.70
CA LYS A 177 5.05 -22.94 -5.87
C LYS A 177 5.23 -22.15 -7.17
N LEU A 178 4.79 -20.90 -7.19
CA LEU A 178 4.83 -20.05 -8.37
C LEU A 178 6.09 -19.18 -8.41
N VAL A 179 6.84 -19.04 -7.32
CA VAL A 179 8.01 -18.15 -7.24
C VAL A 179 9.01 -18.42 -8.36
N GLU A 180 9.32 -19.69 -8.63
CA GLU A 180 10.23 -20.07 -9.70
C GLU A 180 9.67 -19.71 -11.09
N LYS A 181 8.36 -19.91 -11.30
CA LYS A 181 7.66 -19.50 -12.52
C LYS A 181 7.73 -18.00 -12.74
N PHE A 182 7.47 -17.20 -11.72
CA PHE A 182 7.51 -15.74 -11.84
C PHE A 182 8.92 -15.19 -12.05
N LYS A 183 9.96 -15.86 -11.53
CA LYS A 183 11.34 -15.39 -11.64
C LYS A 183 12.10 -15.92 -12.85
N TYR A 184 11.85 -17.16 -13.27
CA TYR A 184 12.73 -17.88 -14.20
C TYR A 184 11.99 -18.69 -15.26
N THR A 185 11.03 -19.53 -14.87
CA THR A 185 10.49 -20.57 -15.79
C THR A 185 9.22 -20.17 -16.52
N GLY A 186 8.61 -19.03 -16.17
CA GLY A 186 7.49 -18.46 -16.91
C GLY A 186 7.92 -18.01 -18.31
N GLU A 187 6.98 -18.06 -19.26
CA GLU A 187 7.24 -17.68 -20.67
C GLU A 187 7.86 -16.28 -20.78
N LEU A 188 7.22 -15.27 -20.19
CA LEU A 188 7.74 -13.91 -20.20
C LEU A 188 9.08 -13.79 -19.45
N ALA A 189 9.26 -14.51 -18.34
CA ALA A 189 10.51 -14.48 -17.60
C ALA A 189 11.67 -15.02 -18.46
N ARG A 190 11.47 -16.17 -19.12
CA ARG A 190 12.45 -16.74 -20.06
C ARG A 190 12.73 -15.80 -21.21
N GLU A 191 11.69 -15.27 -21.86
CA GLU A 191 11.83 -14.32 -22.96
C GLU A 191 12.68 -13.10 -22.55
N GLN A 192 12.47 -12.56 -21.35
CA GLN A 192 13.24 -11.42 -20.85
C GLN A 192 14.67 -11.80 -20.48
N TRP A 193 14.91 -12.96 -19.87
CA TRP A 193 16.26 -13.46 -19.60
C TRP A 193 17.05 -13.71 -20.89
N ASP A 194 16.42 -14.30 -21.90
CA ASP A 194 17.03 -14.55 -23.21
C ASP A 194 17.39 -13.26 -23.95
N LYS A 195 16.60 -12.20 -23.77
CA LYS A 195 16.87 -10.86 -24.33
C LYS A 195 17.92 -10.08 -23.52
N ALA A 196 17.92 -10.22 -22.20
CA ALA A 196 18.73 -9.40 -21.30
C ALA A 196 20.16 -9.92 -21.13
N ILE A 197 20.39 -11.23 -21.26
CA ILE A 197 21.73 -11.81 -21.16
C ILE A 197 22.46 -11.59 -22.49
N PRO A 198 23.59 -10.86 -22.51
CA PRO A 198 24.42 -10.76 -23.70
C PRO A 198 24.86 -12.15 -24.19
N GLU A 199 24.87 -12.39 -25.50
CA GLU A 199 25.23 -13.69 -26.09
C GLU A 199 26.51 -14.34 -25.50
N PRO A 200 27.60 -13.60 -25.18
CA PRO A 200 28.80 -14.16 -24.56
C PRO A 200 28.62 -14.71 -23.14
N LEU A 201 27.51 -14.36 -22.47
CA LEU A 201 27.18 -14.76 -21.10
C LEU A 201 26.08 -15.83 -21.04
N LYS A 202 25.49 -16.20 -22.18
CA LYS A 202 24.58 -17.35 -22.29
C LYS A 202 25.43 -18.62 -22.27
N ARG A 203 25.28 -19.45 -21.23
CA ARG A 203 25.95 -20.76 -21.12
C ARG A 203 25.14 -21.84 -21.80
#